data_AF-A0A960JJU8-F1
#
_entry.id   AF-A0A960JJU8-F1
#
_cell.length_a   1.000
_cell.length_b   1.000
_cell.length_c   1.000
_cell.angle_alpha   90.00
_cell.angle_beta   90.00
_cell.angle_gamma   90.00
#
_symmetry.space_group_name_H-M   'P 1'
#
loop_
_entity.id
_entity.type
_entity.pdbx_description
1 polymer ?
#
loop_
_entity_poly.entity_id
_entity_poly.type
_entity_poly.pdbx_seq_one_letter_code
_entity_poly.pdbx_strand_id
1 'polypeptide(L)'
;MTKFRRISVLLFVFALIVQAAPMVSAKSPALNPEIVAKIRKEAMENSQIMSTVHKLTDVYGPRLTGSPNLEAAGKWSMKQMKDWGFDKTTMEPWDFGSPGWVNERASGFIVSPVKDSLVFEVLGWTPGTNGVVTANAVQIDIPRKALNDDSRCDRLPTQAELTAYLNSLKGKVAGNIVLIGSPANIGVDFDPPAKRISDEAIEAFRTGAPRNPRQGIVRPECPKPDVTPLGFRELGQQLTQFLEENKPAIRINDAGMTHGLIRAFGNRNADPAKTLPTVVMRNEDYGRIWRLLSDNAAVKLEFDIRNTYYKKKKT
;
A
#
# COMPACT_ATOMS: atom_id res chain seq x y z
N MET A 1 54.05 50.28 25.32
CA MET A 1 53.08 49.15 25.45
C MET A 1 51.66 49.69 25.67
N THR A 2 51.10 50.41 24.70
CA THR A 2 49.87 51.23 24.87
C THR A 2 48.95 51.18 23.64
N LYS A 3 49.01 50.10 22.84
CA LYS A 3 48.15 49.95 21.65
C LYS A 3 47.22 48.73 21.66
N PHE A 4 47.29 47.85 22.66
CA PHE A 4 46.43 46.66 22.74
C PHE A 4 45.19 46.79 23.65
N ARG A 5 45.01 47.94 24.34
CA ARG A 5 43.89 48.14 25.28
C ARG A 5 42.62 48.75 24.68
N ARG A 6 42.66 49.20 23.42
CA ARG A 6 41.52 49.88 22.76
C ARG A 6 40.68 48.96 21.86
N ILE A 7 41.21 47.81 21.45
CA ILE A 7 40.48 46.86 20.59
C ILE A 7 39.54 45.95 21.41
N SER A 8 39.88 45.65 22.68
CA SER A 8 39.05 44.83 23.55
C SER A 8 37.78 45.51 24.06
N VAL A 9 37.71 46.86 24.04
CA VAL A 9 36.52 47.61 24.49
C VAL A 9 35.48 47.74 23.36
N LEU A 10 35.92 47.84 22.10
CA LEU A 10 35.02 47.87 20.94
C LEU A 10 34.36 46.52 20.64
N LEU A 11 35.05 45.40 20.91
CA LEU A 11 34.47 44.06 20.77
C LEU A 11 33.47 43.70 21.88
N PHE A 12 33.58 44.31 23.07
CA PHE A 12 32.63 44.09 24.17
C PHE A 12 31.34 44.91 24.03
N VAL A 13 31.41 46.11 23.40
CA VAL A 13 30.22 46.93 23.13
C VAL A 13 29.41 46.38 21.96
N PHE A 14 30.05 45.76 20.95
CA PHE A 14 29.32 45.09 19.86
C PHE A 14 28.63 43.79 20.31
N ALA A 15 29.18 43.09 21.32
CA ALA A 15 28.58 41.89 21.89
C ALA A 15 27.36 42.16 22.80
N LEU A 16 27.24 43.37 23.37
CA LEU A 16 26.09 43.76 24.21
C LEU A 16 24.90 44.32 23.42
N ILE A 17 25.10 44.78 22.17
CA ILE A 17 23.99 45.27 21.33
C ILE A 17 23.25 44.12 20.62
N VAL A 18 23.86 42.94 20.51
CA VAL A 18 23.22 41.76 19.89
C VAL A 18 22.23 41.04 20.84
N GLN A 19 22.24 41.33 22.15
CA GLN A 19 21.32 40.68 23.12
C GLN A 19 19.99 41.41 23.35
N ALA A 20 19.73 42.53 22.65
CA ALA A 20 18.48 43.27 22.74
C ALA A 20 17.74 43.35 21.40
N ALA A 21 17.88 42.34 20.54
CA ALA A 21 16.90 42.16 19.47
C ALA A 21 15.57 41.79 20.16
N PRO A 22 14.51 42.62 20.10
CA PRO A 22 13.21 42.19 20.57
C PRO A 22 12.88 40.92 19.81
N MET A 23 12.68 39.84 20.55
CA MET A 23 12.05 38.65 20.03
C MET A 23 10.65 39.10 19.65
N VAL A 24 10.49 39.57 18.42
CA VAL A 24 9.19 39.87 17.83
C VAL A 24 8.52 38.52 17.76
N SER A 25 7.80 38.19 18.82
CA SER A 25 6.73 37.21 18.77
C SER A 25 5.83 37.75 17.66
N ALA A 26 5.93 37.15 16.47
CA ALA A 26 5.03 37.43 15.38
C ALA A 26 3.65 37.02 15.88
N LYS A 27 2.94 37.95 16.53
CA LYS A 27 1.51 37.84 16.77
C LYS A 27 0.93 37.59 15.39
N SER A 28 0.45 36.38 15.15
CA SER A 28 -0.32 36.09 13.95
C SER A 28 -1.37 37.19 13.83
N PRO A 29 -1.54 37.80 12.64
CA PRO A 29 -2.49 38.90 12.49
C PRO A 29 -3.85 38.45 13.01
N ALA A 30 -4.49 39.29 13.83
CA ALA A 30 -5.81 38.99 14.36
C ALA A 30 -6.75 38.67 13.20
N LEU A 31 -7.41 37.51 13.25
CA LEU A 31 -8.33 37.07 12.20
C LEU A 31 -9.43 38.12 12.03
N ASN A 32 -9.60 38.64 10.81
CA ASN A 32 -10.70 39.56 10.50
C ASN A 32 -12.03 38.76 10.49
N PRO A 33 -12.97 39.00 11.42
CA PRO A 33 -14.20 38.21 11.53
C PRO A 33 -15.09 38.30 10.28
N GLU A 34 -15.08 39.43 9.58
CA GLU A 34 -15.88 39.63 8.36
C GLU A 34 -15.35 38.78 7.20
N ILE A 35 -14.03 38.69 7.04
CA ILE A 35 -13.41 37.81 6.03
C ILE A 35 -13.73 36.35 6.35
N VAL A 36 -13.62 35.94 7.62
CA VAL A 36 -13.98 34.58 8.05
C VAL A 36 -15.46 34.28 7.78
N ALA A 37 -16.36 35.23 8.04
CA ALA A 37 -17.78 35.08 7.75
C ALA A 37 -18.04 34.91 6.24
N LYS A 38 -17.36 35.69 5.38
CA LYS A 38 -17.45 35.55 3.91
C LYS A 38 -16.94 34.19 3.43
N ILE A 39 -15.80 33.71 3.94
CA ILE A 39 -15.26 32.38 3.60
C ILE A 39 -16.25 31.27 4.01
N ARG A 40 -16.83 31.37 5.22
CA ARG A 40 -17.83 30.40 5.69
C ARG A 40 -19.08 30.42 4.82
N LYS A 41 -19.57 31.60 4.47
CA LYS A 41 -20.71 31.75 3.57
C LYS A 41 -20.45 31.06 2.23
N GLU A 42 -19.29 31.31 1.63
CA GLU A 42 -18.91 30.67 0.36
C GLU A 42 -18.85 29.15 0.48
N ALA A 43 -18.25 28.64 1.55
CA ALA A 43 -18.12 27.20 1.79
C ALA A 43 -19.47 26.49 2.02
N MET A 44 -20.45 27.18 2.62
CA MET A 44 -21.73 26.61 3.02
C MET A 44 -22.85 26.84 1.99
N GLU A 45 -22.86 27.98 1.31
CA GLU A 45 -23.95 28.40 0.41
C GLU A 45 -23.59 28.28 -1.07
N ASN A 46 -22.30 28.36 -1.43
CA ASN A 46 -21.83 28.36 -2.83
C ASN A 46 -20.83 27.24 -3.14
N SER A 47 -20.80 26.19 -2.31
CA SER A 47 -19.79 25.14 -2.37
C SER A 47 -19.66 24.47 -3.73
N GLN A 48 -18.44 24.47 -4.29
CA GLN A 48 -18.09 23.76 -5.53
C GLN A 48 -17.47 22.37 -5.27
N ILE A 49 -17.53 21.87 -4.03
CA ILE A 49 -16.81 20.65 -3.64
C ILE A 49 -17.27 19.43 -4.43
N MET A 50 -18.58 19.24 -4.62
CA MET A 50 -19.09 18.06 -5.33
C MET A 50 -18.71 18.06 -6.81
N SER A 51 -18.69 19.23 -7.45
CA SER A 51 -18.23 19.38 -8.84
C SER A 51 -16.73 19.10 -8.96
N THR A 52 -15.93 19.66 -8.04
CA THR A 52 -14.48 19.44 -7.98
C THR A 52 -14.15 17.96 -7.76
N VAL A 53 -14.81 17.33 -6.79
CA VAL A 53 -14.63 15.90 -6.49
C VAL A 53 -15.02 15.06 -7.70
N HIS A 54 -16.18 15.30 -8.33
CA HIS A 54 -16.59 14.59 -9.55
C HIS A 54 -15.54 14.66 -10.67
N LYS A 55 -14.95 15.84 -10.92
CA LYS A 55 -13.87 15.97 -11.91
C LYS A 55 -12.67 15.11 -11.56
N LEU A 56 -12.25 15.15 -10.31
CA LEU A 56 -11.17 14.31 -9.86
C LEU A 56 -11.62 12.85 -9.89
N THR A 57 -12.49 12.38 -9.00
CA THR A 57 -12.83 10.96 -8.81
C THR A 57 -13.42 10.26 -10.02
N ASP A 58 -14.30 10.90 -10.78
CA ASP A 58 -15.10 10.20 -11.78
C ASP A 58 -14.54 10.41 -13.18
N VAL A 59 -14.21 11.67 -13.53
CA VAL A 59 -13.69 11.99 -14.88
C VAL A 59 -12.25 11.53 -15.04
N TYR A 60 -11.37 11.82 -14.07
CA TYR A 60 -9.96 11.39 -14.14
C TYR A 60 -9.69 10.05 -13.46
N GLY A 61 -10.62 9.52 -12.65
CA GLY A 61 -10.56 8.14 -12.17
C GLY A 61 -9.30 7.77 -11.38
N PRO A 62 -8.82 6.52 -11.43
CA PRO A 62 -7.56 6.13 -10.80
C PRO A 62 -6.37 6.96 -11.33
N ARG A 63 -5.61 7.58 -10.40
CA ARG A 63 -4.49 8.49 -10.70
C ARG A 63 -3.19 8.05 -10.03
N LEU A 64 -2.74 6.84 -10.36
CA LEU A 64 -1.45 6.34 -9.87
C LEU A 64 -0.31 7.27 -10.29
N THR A 65 0.73 7.41 -9.47
CA THR A 65 1.91 8.23 -9.80
C THR A 65 2.52 7.83 -11.14
N GLY A 66 2.77 8.81 -12.02
CA GLY A 66 3.24 8.59 -13.39
C GLY A 66 2.17 8.20 -14.41
N SER A 67 0.91 7.99 -14.01
CA SER A 67 -0.17 7.67 -14.95
C SER A 67 -0.62 8.88 -15.77
N PRO A 68 -1.15 8.68 -17.00
CA PRO A 68 -1.75 9.76 -17.79
C PRO A 68 -2.88 10.49 -17.06
N ASN A 69 -3.64 9.78 -16.24
CA ASN A 69 -4.76 10.35 -15.49
C ASN A 69 -4.30 11.33 -14.42
N LEU A 70 -3.14 11.09 -13.79
CA LEU A 70 -2.55 12.04 -12.84
C LEU A 70 -2.12 13.33 -13.55
N GLU A 71 -1.45 13.21 -14.70
CA GLU A 71 -1.06 14.36 -15.53
C GLU A 71 -2.29 15.15 -16.00
N ALA A 72 -3.33 14.46 -16.46
CA ALA A 72 -4.58 15.07 -16.91
C ALA A 72 -5.30 15.83 -15.77
N ALA A 73 -5.39 15.22 -14.58
CA ALA A 73 -5.98 15.86 -13.40
C ALA A 73 -5.15 17.06 -12.90
N GLY A 74 -3.81 16.98 -12.97
CA GLY A 74 -2.93 18.10 -12.67
C GLY A 74 -3.16 19.29 -13.60
N LYS A 75 -3.23 19.05 -14.92
CA LYS A 75 -3.55 20.08 -15.93
C LYS A 75 -4.92 20.70 -15.72
N TRP A 76 -5.92 19.87 -15.39
CA TRP A 76 -7.25 20.38 -15.05
C TRP A 76 -7.22 21.27 -13.80
N SER A 77 -6.50 20.85 -12.77
CA SER A 77 -6.39 21.60 -11.51
C SER A 77 -5.73 22.97 -11.74
N MET A 78 -4.66 23.03 -12.55
CA MET A 78 -4.06 24.30 -12.97
C MET A 78 -5.06 25.22 -13.66
N LYS A 79 -5.82 24.67 -14.63
CA LYS A 79 -6.85 25.44 -15.32
C LYS A 79 -7.89 25.96 -14.35
N GLN A 80 -8.38 25.12 -13.44
CA GLN A 80 -9.41 25.48 -12.47
C GLN A 80 -8.93 26.57 -11.51
N MET A 81 -7.68 26.49 -11.04
CA MET A 81 -7.05 27.54 -10.23
C MET A 81 -6.96 28.86 -10.99
N LYS A 82 -6.57 28.83 -12.27
CA LYS A 82 -6.55 30.03 -13.10
C LYS A 82 -7.94 30.64 -13.28
N ASP A 83 -8.95 29.82 -13.51
CA ASP A 83 -10.35 30.26 -13.63
C ASP A 83 -10.88 30.87 -12.31
N TRP A 84 -10.39 30.41 -11.16
CA TRP A 84 -10.66 31.01 -9.84
C TRP A 84 -9.86 32.29 -9.55
N GLY A 85 -9.02 32.75 -10.48
CA GLY A 85 -8.29 34.01 -10.38
C GLY A 85 -6.88 33.90 -9.78
N PHE A 86 -6.27 32.72 -9.75
CA PHE A 86 -4.86 32.60 -9.34
C PHE A 86 -3.93 33.21 -10.41
N ASP A 87 -3.02 34.08 -9.97
CA ASP A 87 -2.08 34.79 -10.86
C ASP A 87 -1.08 33.86 -11.56
N LYS A 88 -0.63 32.81 -10.85
CA LYS A 88 0.37 31.85 -11.33
C LYS A 88 -0.02 30.44 -10.96
N THR A 89 -0.10 29.58 -11.97
CA THR A 89 -0.35 28.15 -11.83
C THR A 89 0.69 27.40 -12.66
N THR A 90 1.45 26.49 -12.05
CA THR A 90 2.47 25.67 -12.71
C THR A 90 2.48 24.26 -12.12
N MET A 91 2.78 23.26 -12.95
CA MET A 91 3.16 21.92 -12.47
C MET A 91 4.67 21.88 -12.28
N GLU A 92 5.11 21.41 -11.12
CA GLU A 92 6.52 21.21 -10.79
C GLU A 92 6.88 19.74 -11.04
N PRO A 93 7.74 19.45 -12.03
CA PRO A 93 8.05 18.07 -12.36
C PRO A 93 8.96 17.45 -11.31
N TRP A 94 8.66 16.22 -10.89
CA TRP A 94 9.50 15.43 -10.00
C TRP A 94 9.70 14.00 -10.53
N ASP A 95 10.91 13.47 -10.35
CA ASP A 95 11.25 12.08 -10.69
C ASP A 95 10.97 11.16 -9.50
N PHE A 96 9.95 10.32 -9.65
CA PHE A 96 9.54 9.37 -8.60
C PHE A 96 10.28 8.02 -8.67
N GLY A 97 11.26 7.88 -9.58
CA GLY A 97 12.14 6.72 -9.66
C GLY A 97 11.53 5.49 -10.32
N SER A 98 10.31 5.56 -10.85
CA SER A 98 9.61 4.44 -11.50
C SER A 98 8.93 4.91 -12.80
N PRO A 99 8.67 4.01 -13.76
CA PRO A 99 7.82 4.34 -14.90
C PRO A 99 6.38 4.56 -14.43
N GLY A 100 5.63 5.39 -15.17
CA GLY A 100 4.19 5.41 -15.04
C GLY A 100 3.59 4.06 -15.40
N TRP A 101 2.44 3.73 -14.82
CA TRP A 101 1.80 2.43 -15.01
C TRP A 101 0.28 2.56 -14.93
N VAL A 102 -0.42 1.79 -15.77
CA VAL A 102 -1.87 1.65 -15.75
C VAL A 102 -2.23 0.19 -16.04
N ASN A 103 -3.16 -0.38 -15.26
CA ASN A 103 -3.90 -1.56 -15.68
C ASN A 103 -5.07 -1.12 -16.57
N GLU A 104 -5.08 -1.55 -17.82
CA GLU A 104 -6.11 -1.19 -18.80
C GLU A 104 -7.27 -2.18 -18.79
N ARG A 105 -6.95 -3.47 -18.59
CA ARG A 105 -7.92 -4.55 -18.54
C ARG A 105 -7.39 -5.69 -17.69
N ALA A 106 -8.26 -6.29 -16.90
CA ALA A 106 -7.99 -7.55 -16.24
C ALA A 106 -9.27 -8.38 -16.17
N SER A 107 -9.15 -9.67 -16.47
CA SER A 107 -10.21 -10.66 -16.24
C SER A 107 -9.59 -11.95 -15.73
N GLY A 108 -10.33 -12.66 -14.88
CA GLY A 108 -9.86 -13.93 -14.34
C GLY A 108 -11.03 -14.83 -13.93
N PHE A 109 -10.84 -16.13 -14.13
CA PHE A 109 -11.88 -17.13 -13.95
C PHE A 109 -11.30 -18.40 -13.33
N ILE A 110 -12.12 -19.09 -12.54
CA ILE A 110 -11.94 -20.53 -12.35
C ILE A 110 -12.60 -21.20 -13.55
N VAL A 111 -11.88 -22.08 -14.24
CA VAL A 111 -12.42 -22.82 -15.40
C VAL A 111 -12.70 -24.28 -15.08
N SER A 112 -12.10 -24.81 -14.01
CA SER A 112 -12.32 -26.15 -13.45
C SER A 112 -11.91 -26.15 -11.96
N PRO A 113 -12.56 -26.92 -11.09
CA PRO A 113 -13.70 -27.83 -11.35
C PRO A 113 -15.05 -27.12 -11.47
N VAL A 114 -15.15 -25.88 -10.99
CA VAL A 114 -16.34 -25.02 -11.10
C VAL A 114 -15.98 -23.83 -11.99
N LYS A 115 -16.92 -23.41 -12.83
CA LYS A 115 -16.76 -22.20 -13.64
C LYS A 115 -17.29 -21.01 -12.87
N ASP A 116 -16.45 -20.02 -12.61
CA ASP A 116 -16.87 -18.79 -11.95
C ASP A 116 -15.92 -17.62 -12.23
N SER A 117 -16.43 -16.40 -12.15
CA SER A 117 -15.66 -15.18 -12.24
C SER A 117 -14.92 -14.92 -10.93
N LEU A 118 -13.65 -14.49 -11.02
CA LEU A 118 -12.84 -14.14 -9.87
C LEU A 118 -12.86 -12.63 -9.66
N VAL A 119 -12.93 -12.20 -8.40
CA VAL A 119 -12.82 -10.78 -8.02
C VAL A 119 -11.42 -10.52 -7.47
N PHE A 120 -10.68 -9.63 -8.13
CA PHE A 120 -9.29 -9.31 -7.79
C PHE A 120 -8.91 -7.93 -8.33
N GLU A 121 -7.80 -7.40 -7.82
CA GLU A 121 -7.14 -6.21 -8.34
C GLU A 121 -5.71 -6.55 -8.77
N VAL A 122 -5.21 -5.91 -9.82
CA VAL A 122 -3.84 -6.10 -10.31
C VAL A 122 -2.88 -5.31 -9.44
N LEU A 123 -1.78 -5.94 -9.01
CA LEU A 123 -0.78 -5.27 -8.18
C LEU A 123 -0.04 -4.21 -9.02
N GLY A 124 0.04 -2.98 -8.51
CA GLY A 124 0.66 -1.87 -9.24
C GLY A 124 2.11 -2.16 -9.64
N TRP A 125 2.47 -1.72 -10.85
CA TRP A 125 3.78 -1.89 -11.51
C TRP A 125 4.18 -3.31 -11.93
N THR A 126 3.35 -4.34 -11.69
CA THR A 126 3.63 -5.68 -12.24
C THR A 126 3.31 -5.77 -13.72
N PRO A 127 3.97 -6.64 -14.50
CA PRO A 127 3.63 -6.80 -15.91
C PRO A 127 2.25 -7.44 -16.08
N GLY A 128 1.72 -7.33 -17.29
CA GLY A 128 0.54 -8.07 -17.72
C GLY A 128 0.90 -9.47 -18.21
N THR A 129 -0.10 -10.21 -18.68
CA THR A 129 0.09 -11.49 -19.36
C THR A 129 0.30 -11.29 -20.86
N ASN A 130 0.94 -12.24 -21.53
CA ASN A 130 1.05 -12.24 -22.99
C ASN A 130 -0.20 -12.86 -23.63
N GLY A 131 -1.36 -12.23 -23.42
CA GLY A 131 -2.66 -12.79 -23.76
C GLY A 131 -3.26 -13.65 -22.66
N VAL A 132 -4.26 -14.45 -23.04
CA VAL A 132 -4.97 -15.33 -22.12
C VAL A 132 -4.03 -16.44 -21.65
N VAL A 133 -3.90 -16.58 -20.34
CA VAL A 133 -3.15 -17.66 -19.68
C VAL A 133 -4.16 -18.58 -19.01
N THR A 134 -4.18 -19.86 -19.39
CA THR A 134 -4.89 -20.91 -18.66
C THR A 134 -3.88 -21.91 -18.10
N ALA A 135 -3.85 -22.10 -16.78
CA ALA A 135 -2.94 -23.04 -16.15
C ALA A 135 -3.51 -23.63 -14.85
N ASN A 136 -2.84 -24.64 -14.30
CA ASN A 136 -3.25 -25.21 -13.02
C ASN A 136 -2.92 -24.23 -11.89
N ALA A 137 -3.78 -24.20 -10.87
CA ALA A 137 -3.48 -23.52 -9.62
C ALA A 137 -2.56 -24.39 -8.75
N VAL A 138 -1.56 -23.77 -8.14
CA VAL A 138 -0.63 -24.43 -7.22
C VAL A 138 -0.54 -23.61 -5.95
N GLN A 139 -0.86 -24.25 -4.83
CA GLN A 139 -0.71 -23.64 -3.53
C GLN A 139 0.75 -23.69 -3.09
N ILE A 140 1.32 -22.56 -2.71
CA ILE A 140 2.61 -22.45 -2.03
C ILE A 140 2.33 -22.00 -0.60
N ASP A 141 2.06 -22.95 0.28
CA ASP A 141 1.89 -22.67 1.70
C ASP A 141 3.20 -22.91 2.45
N ILE A 142 3.76 -21.86 3.05
CA ILE A 142 5.07 -21.95 3.69
C ILE A 142 4.93 -22.79 4.95
N PRO A 143 5.70 -23.90 5.09
CA PRO A 143 5.52 -24.80 6.21
C PRO A 143 5.84 -24.08 7.52
N ARG A 144 4.92 -24.21 8.48
CA ARG A 144 5.13 -23.79 9.86
C ARG A 144 5.19 -25.02 10.76
N LYS A 145 5.95 -24.94 11.85
CA LYS A 145 6.04 -26.03 12.82
C LYS A 145 5.55 -25.59 14.19
N ALA A 146 4.65 -26.38 14.76
CA ALA A 146 4.13 -26.18 16.10
C ALA A 146 5.25 -26.18 17.14
N LEU A 147 5.17 -25.24 18.08
CA LEU A 147 5.99 -25.20 19.30
C LEU A 147 5.22 -25.71 20.52
N ASN A 148 3.90 -25.64 20.46
CA ASN A 148 2.94 -26.15 21.44
C ASN A 148 1.58 -26.36 20.72
N ASP A 149 0.52 -26.64 21.48
CA ASP A 149 -0.83 -26.86 20.94
C ASP A 149 -1.52 -25.59 20.41
N ASP A 150 -0.91 -24.42 20.58
CA ASP A 150 -1.43 -23.14 20.09
C ASP A 150 -0.77 -22.78 18.75
N SER A 151 -1.51 -22.88 17.65
CA SER A 151 -1.00 -22.61 16.30
C SER A 151 -0.50 -21.18 16.09
N ARG A 152 -0.84 -20.24 16.98
CA ARG A 152 -0.27 -18.89 16.98
C ARG A 152 1.22 -18.88 17.33
N CYS A 153 1.70 -19.94 17.97
CA CYS A 153 3.10 -20.14 18.33
C CYS A 153 3.90 -20.94 17.28
N ASP A 154 3.30 -21.29 16.15
CA ASP A 154 4.04 -22.00 15.11
C ASP A 154 5.24 -21.19 14.61
N ARG A 155 6.43 -21.81 14.63
CA ARG A 155 7.65 -21.19 14.10
C ARG A 155 7.72 -21.26 12.58
N LEU A 156 8.44 -20.30 12.01
CA LEU A 156 8.89 -20.33 10.61
C LEU A 156 9.86 -21.50 10.36
N PRO A 157 10.04 -21.92 9.09
CA PRO A 157 10.96 -22.99 8.76
C PRO A 157 12.41 -22.57 8.96
N THR A 158 13.28 -23.54 9.19
CA THR A 158 14.74 -23.35 9.08
C THR A 158 15.16 -23.23 7.61
N GLN A 159 16.42 -22.83 7.37
CA GLN A 159 16.97 -22.77 6.02
C GLN A 159 16.85 -24.11 5.27
N ALA A 160 17.16 -25.23 5.93
CA ALA A 160 17.09 -26.55 5.33
C ALA A 160 15.64 -26.97 5.03
N GLU A 161 14.71 -26.70 5.94
CA GLU A 161 13.29 -26.99 5.77
C GLU A 161 12.69 -26.20 4.60
N LEU A 162 13.00 -24.90 4.48
CA LEU A 162 12.53 -24.08 3.36
C LEU A 162 13.11 -24.54 2.03
N THR A 163 14.43 -24.81 1.97
CA THR A 163 15.08 -25.29 0.75
C THR A 163 14.48 -26.62 0.27
N ALA A 164 14.27 -27.58 1.19
CA ALA A 164 13.66 -28.86 0.86
C ALA A 164 12.23 -28.68 0.32
N TYR A 165 11.43 -27.82 0.98
CA TYR A 165 10.07 -27.52 0.57
C TYR A 165 10.02 -26.88 -0.83
N LEU A 166 10.79 -25.83 -1.07
CA LEU A 166 10.82 -25.15 -2.38
C LEU A 166 11.33 -26.09 -3.48
N ASN A 167 12.33 -26.93 -3.20
CA ASN A 167 12.79 -27.94 -4.16
C ASN A 167 11.69 -28.92 -4.56
N SER A 168 10.82 -29.32 -3.62
CA SER A 168 9.68 -30.22 -3.91
C SER A 168 8.64 -29.59 -4.85
N LEU A 169 8.61 -28.26 -4.96
CA LEU A 169 7.66 -27.51 -5.78
C LEU A 169 8.19 -27.12 -7.16
N LYS A 170 9.50 -27.20 -7.43
CA LYS A 170 10.14 -26.73 -8.68
C LYS A 170 9.40 -27.21 -9.94
N GLY A 171 9.12 -28.51 -10.04
CA GLY A 171 8.43 -29.10 -11.18
C GLY A 171 6.94 -28.75 -11.30
N LYS A 172 6.34 -28.17 -10.26
CA LYS A 172 4.92 -27.80 -10.21
C LYS A 172 4.71 -26.31 -10.50
N VAL A 173 5.71 -25.46 -10.32
CA VAL A 173 5.53 -24.00 -10.34
C VAL A 173 5.64 -23.42 -11.75
N ALA A 174 6.55 -23.93 -12.57
CA ALA A 174 6.81 -23.37 -13.89
C ALA A 174 5.56 -23.36 -14.78
N GLY A 175 5.20 -22.18 -15.30
CA GLY A 175 4.03 -21.97 -16.15
C GLY A 175 2.66 -22.11 -15.46
N ASN A 176 2.61 -22.50 -14.19
CA ASN A 176 1.36 -22.58 -13.41
C ASN A 176 1.05 -21.28 -12.67
N ILE A 177 -0.17 -21.18 -12.17
CA ILE A 177 -0.64 -20.02 -11.42
C ILE A 177 -0.50 -20.34 -9.92
N VAL A 178 0.26 -19.51 -9.20
CA VAL A 178 0.62 -19.81 -7.81
C VAL A 178 -0.13 -18.95 -6.81
N LEU A 179 -0.71 -19.59 -5.80
CA LEU A 179 -1.32 -18.93 -4.64
C LEU A 179 -0.30 -18.93 -3.50
N ILE A 180 -0.04 -17.77 -2.89
CA ILE A 180 0.99 -17.61 -1.85
C ILE A 180 0.37 -17.57 -0.44
N GLY A 181 0.64 -18.63 0.33
CA GLY A 181 0.23 -18.77 1.72
C GLY A 181 -1.24 -19.17 1.89
N SER A 182 -1.59 -19.61 3.09
CA SER A 182 -2.99 -19.87 3.46
C SER A 182 -3.82 -18.58 3.53
N PRO A 183 -5.14 -18.65 3.23
CA PRO A 183 -6.04 -17.50 3.34
C PRO A 183 -6.06 -16.95 4.78
N ALA A 184 -6.22 -15.64 4.92
CA ALA A 184 -6.50 -15.04 6.20
C ALA A 184 -7.83 -15.58 6.75
N ASN A 185 -7.85 -15.93 8.04
CA ASN A 185 -9.08 -16.28 8.73
C ASN A 185 -9.80 -15.00 9.14
N ILE A 186 -10.85 -14.67 8.40
CA ILE A 186 -11.71 -13.53 8.68
C ILE A 186 -12.86 -13.98 9.58
N GLY A 187 -12.80 -13.57 10.84
CA GLY A 187 -13.89 -13.80 11.79
C GLY A 187 -15.17 -13.10 11.36
N VAL A 188 -16.32 -13.64 11.78
CA VAL A 188 -17.61 -12.98 11.60
C VAL A 188 -17.68 -11.81 12.58
N ASP A 189 -17.87 -10.61 12.06
CA ASP A 189 -18.13 -9.42 12.85
C ASP A 189 -19.64 -9.10 12.78
N PHE A 190 -20.29 -9.13 13.93
CA PHE A 190 -21.71 -8.75 14.07
C PHE A 190 -21.86 -7.32 14.57
N ASP A 191 -20.77 -6.67 14.96
CA ASP A 191 -20.81 -5.31 15.45
C ASP A 191 -20.91 -4.35 14.25
N PRO A 192 -21.84 -3.39 14.29
CA PRO A 192 -21.92 -2.40 13.23
C PRO A 192 -20.66 -1.52 13.24
N PRO A 193 -20.11 -1.15 12.06
CA PRO A 193 -18.96 -0.27 12.00
C PRO A 193 -19.27 1.07 12.66
N ALA A 194 -18.36 1.54 13.53
CA ALA A 194 -18.50 2.80 14.21
C ALA A 194 -18.60 3.97 13.19
N LYS A 195 -19.72 4.68 13.20
CA LYS A 195 -20.00 5.78 12.25
C LYS A 195 -19.20 7.06 12.54
N ARG A 196 -18.64 7.20 13.74
CA ARG A 196 -17.86 8.35 14.19
C ARG A 196 -16.83 7.91 15.22
N ILE A 197 -15.68 8.58 15.25
CA ILE A 197 -14.73 8.52 16.36
C ILE A 197 -15.42 9.17 17.58
N SER A 198 -15.49 8.47 18.72
CA SER A 198 -16.13 9.03 19.92
C SER A 198 -15.39 10.26 20.42
N ASP A 199 -16.08 11.15 21.11
CA ASP A 199 -15.47 12.39 21.60
C ASP A 199 -14.36 12.09 22.63
N GLU A 200 -14.50 11.00 23.39
CA GLU A 200 -13.46 10.50 24.29
C GLU A 200 -12.22 10.04 23.52
N ALA A 201 -12.40 9.37 22.37
CA ALA A 201 -11.29 8.92 21.53
C ALA A 201 -10.59 10.10 20.83
N ILE A 202 -11.33 11.14 20.46
CA ILE A 202 -10.77 12.41 19.96
C ILE A 202 -9.96 13.10 21.06
N GLU A 203 -10.50 13.19 22.27
CA GLU A 203 -9.82 13.82 23.41
C GLU A 203 -8.58 13.03 23.84
N ALA A 204 -8.63 11.70 23.81
CA ALA A 204 -7.45 10.87 24.06
C ALA A 204 -6.35 11.10 23.01
N PHE A 205 -6.72 11.25 21.73
CA PHE A 205 -5.76 11.60 20.68
C PHE A 205 -5.16 13.00 20.90
N ARG A 206 -5.98 13.96 21.34
CA ARG A 206 -5.55 15.35 21.60
C ARG A 206 -4.60 15.46 22.80
N THR A 207 -4.89 14.72 23.86
CA THR A 207 -4.16 14.78 25.13
C THR A 207 -2.98 13.82 25.18
N GLY A 208 -2.82 12.95 24.17
CA GLY A 208 -1.87 11.85 24.21
C GLY A 208 -2.20 10.82 25.29
N ALA A 209 -3.44 10.80 25.81
CA ALA A 209 -3.87 9.78 26.75
C ALA A 209 -3.67 8.40 26.12
N PRO A 210 -3.21 7.39 26.88
CA PRO A 210 -3.08 6.05 26.37
C PRO A 210 -4.41 5.65 25.74
N ARG A 211 -4.41 5.29 24.45
CA ARG A 211 -5.60 4.72 23.82
C ARG A 211 -6.11 3.63 24.74
N ASN A 212 -7.40 3.70 25.09
CA ASN A 212 -8.10 2.64 25.80
C ASN A 212 -7.59 1.32 25.22
N PRO A 213 -7.01 0.41 26.01
CA PRO A 213 -6.44 -0.80 25.46
C PRO A 213 -7.60 -1.51 24.78
N ARG A 214 -7.71 -1.39 23.44
CA ARG A 214 -8.31 -2.45 22.62
C ARG A 214 -7.72 -3.69 23.23
N GLN A 215 -8.54 -4.51 23.91
CA GLN A 215 -8.10 -5.66 24.69
C GLN A 215 -6.86 -6.19 23.99
N GLY A 216 -5.68 -5.86 24.55
CA GLY A 216 -4.46 -5.97 23.79
C GLY A 216 -4.43 -7.39 23.29
N ILE A 217 -4.25 -7.62 21.98
CA ILE A 217 -4.22 -8.99 21.45
C ILE A 217 -3.28 -9.75 22.37
N VAL A 218 -3.84 -10.63 23.21
CA VAL A 218 -3.06 -11.31 24.25
C VAL A 218 -2.16 -12.22 23.46
N ARG A 219 -0.91 -11.79 23.31
CA ARG A 219 0.07 -12.56 22.57
C ARG A 219 0.34 -13.78 23.44
N PRO A 220 0.10 -14.99 22.93
CA PRO A 220 0.42 -16.18 23.68
C PRO A 220 1.91 -16.15 24.01
N GLU A 221 2.25 -16.57 25.22
CA GLU A 221 3.64 -16.79 25.59
C GLU A 221 4.12 -18.04 24.86
N CYS A 222 4.84 -17.84 23.76
CA CYS A 222 5.29 -18.93 22.93
C CYS A 222 6.64 -19.49 23.43
N PRO A 223 6.79 -20.82 23.48
CA PRO A 223 8.08 -21.44 23.78
C PRO A 223 9.17 -20.95 22.83
N LYS A 224 10.42 -20.91 23.29
CA LYS A 224 11.55 -20.61 22.41
C LYS A 224 11.87 -21.85 21.57
N PRO A 225 12.01 -21.73 20.24
CA PRO A 225 12.46 -22.83 19.41
C PRO A 225 13.87 -23.30 19.79
N ASP A 226 14.11 -24.62 19.79
CA ASP A 226 15.45 -25.21 19.95
C ASP A 226 16.34 -25.05 18.70
N VAL A 227 15.75 -24.62 17.58
CA VAL A 227 16.42 -24.39 16.30
C VAL A 227 16.17 -22.96 15.83
N THR A 228 17.14 -22.37 15.12
CA THR A 228 17.00 -21.01 14.58
C THR A 228 16.07 -21.01 13.34
N PRO A 229 14.87 -20.42 13.41
CA PRO A 229 14.01 -20.27 12.25
C PRO A 229 14.49 -19.11 11.36
N LEU A 230 14.10 -19.11 10.09
CA LEU A 230 14.32 -17.97 9.20
C LEU A 230 13.52 -16.74 9.66
N GLY A 231 14.07 -15.56 9.42
CA GLY A 231 13.32 -14.31 9.56
C GLY A 231 12.31 -14.12 8.40
N PHE A 232 11.23 -13.38 8.65
CA PHE A 232 10.22 -13.07 7.60
C PHE A 232 10.82 -12.41 6.35
N ARG A 233 11.83 -11.54 6.53
CA ARG A 233 12.52 -10.87 5.41
C ARG A 233 13.30 -11.86 4.56
N GLU A 234 14.09 -12.73 5.19
CA GLU A 234 14.91 -13.74 4.50
C GLU A 234 14.03 -14.73 3.75
N LEU A 235 12.94 -15.17 4.40
CA LEU A 235 11.95 -16.04 3.79
C LEU A 235 11.30 -15.38 2.57
N GLY A 236 10.86 -14.13 2.70
CA GLY A 236 10.26 -13.39 1.58
C GLY A 236 11.22 -13.21 0.40
N GLN A 237 12.51 -12.96 0.68
CA GLN A 237 13.56 -12.85 -0.35
C GLN A 237 13.78 -14.19 -1.07
N GLN A 238 13.91 -15.29 -0.33
CA GLN A 238 14.12 -16.63 -0.93
C GLN A 238 12.92 -17.11 -1.71
N LEU A 239 11.69 -16.86 -1.21
CA LEU A 239 10.48 -17.16 -1.97
C LEU A 239 10.42 -16.33 -3.26
N THR A 240 10.74 -15.04 -3.20
CA THR A 240 10.77 -14.18 -4.40
C THR A 240 11.77 -14.70 -5.42
N GLN A 241 13.00 -15.02 -4.99
CA GLN A 241 14.03 -15.60 -5.84
C GLN A 241 13.57 -16.93 -6.46
N PHE A 242 12.99 -17.83 -5.68
CA PHE A 242 12.45 -19.09 -6.16
C PHE A 242 11.39 -18.88 -7.26
N LEU A 243 10.47 -17.92 -7.06
CA LEU A 243 9.45 -17.61 -8.04
C LEU A 243 10.05 -17.00 -9.32
N GLU A 244 11.04 -16.11 -9.21
CA GLU A 244 11.75 -15.54 -10.37
C GLU A 244 12.48 -16.62 -11.19
N GLU A 245 13.14 -17.56 -10.52
CA GLU A 245 13.88 -18.66 -11.16
C GLU A 245 12.96 -19.69 -11.84
N ASN A 246 11.82 -19.99 -11.21
CA ASN A 246 10.91 -21.05 -11.68
C ASN A 246 9.77 -20.53 -12.56
N LYS A 247 9.61 -19.21 -12.72
CA LYS A 247 8.72 -18.57 -13.71
C LYS A 247 7.28 -19.14 -13.72
N PRO A 248 6.52 -19.03 -12.62
CA PRO A 248 5.07 -19.24 -12.69
C PRO A 248 4.46 -18.22 -13.65
N ALA A 249 3.28 -18.54 -14.19
CA ALA A 249 2.62 -17.62 -15.10
C ALA A 249 2.04 -16.39 -14.37
N ILE A 250 1.48 -16.60 -13.17
CA ILE A 250 0.85 -15.55 -12.35
C ILE A 250 1.03 -15.87 -10.87
N ARG A 251 1.27 -14.84 -10.07
CA ARG A 251 1.22 -14.89 -8.61
C ARG A 251 -0.11 -14.32 -8.10
N ILE A 252 -0.76 -15.03 -7.18
CA ILE A 252 -1.97 -14.61 -6.50
C ILE A 252 -1.65 -14.44 -5.01
N ASN A 253 -1.93 -13.25 -4.48
CA ASN A 253 -1.93 -13.00 -3.04
C ASN A 253 -3.38 -12.89 -2.54
N ASP A 254 -3.63 -13.35 -1.34
CA ASP A 254 -4.89 -13.09 -0.64
C ASP A 254 -4.99 -11.61 -0.25
N ALA A 255 -6.16 -11.00 -0.47
CA ALA A 255 -6.47 -9.67 0.06
C ALA A 255 -6.52 -9.68 1.60
N GLY A 256 -7.00 -10.78 2.20
CA GLY A 256 -7.13 -10.92 3.64
C GLY A 256 -8.03 -9.85 4.28
N MET A 257 -9.08 -9.45 3.57
CA MET A 257 -10.00 -8.38 3.99
C MET A 257 -11.44 -8.91 4.04
N THR A 258 -12.28 -8.24 4.83
CA THR A 258 -13.70 -8.58 5.00
C THR A 258 -14.56 -7.99 3.86
N HIS A 259 -15.78 -8.52 3.71
CA HIS A 259 -16.83 -7.97 2.83
C HIS A 259 -16.41 -7.79 1.36
N GLY A 260 -15.57 -8.69 0.85
CA GLY A 260 -15.07 -8.62 -0.52
C GLY A 260 -14.16 -7.43 -0.84
N LEU A 261 -13.67 -6.71 0.18
CA LEU A 261 -12.72 -5.62 -0.01
C LEU A 261 -11.38 -6.14 -0.53
N ILE A 262 -10.72 -5.36 -1.37
CA ILE A 262 -9.37 -5.65 -1.87
C ILE A 262 -8.49 -4.43 -1.62
N ARG A 263 -7.27 -4.68 -1.15
CA ARG A 263 -6.22 -3.67 -1.03
C ARG A 263 -5.01 -4.08 -1.87
N ALA A 264 -5.05 -3.75 -3.14
CA ALA A 264 -3.88 -3.82 -4.01
C ALA A 264 -3.13 -2.49 -3.95
N PHE A 265 -1.96 -2.51 -3.34
CA PHE A 265 -1.00 -1.41 -3.49
C PHE A 265 -0.14 -1.67 -4.74
N GLY A 266 1.08 -1.17 -4.75
CA GLY A 266 2.01 -1.46 -5.83
C GLY A 266 3.35 -1.96 -5.33
N ASN A 267 4.03 -2.69 -6.20
CA ASN A 267 5.41 -3.09 -6.00
C ASN A 267 6.33 -2.02 -6.60
N ARG A 268 6.73 -1.02 -5.80
CA ARG A 268 7.60 0.09 -6.25
C ARG A 268 8.99 -0.37 -6.72
N ASN A 269 9.39 -1.58 -6.34
CA ASN A 269 10.67 -2.18 -6.75
C ASN A 269 10.47 -3.18 -7.90
N ALA A 270 9.29 -3.20 -8.54
CA ALA A 270 9.03 -4.09 -9.66
C ALA A 270 9.96 -3.75 -10.84
N ASP A 271 10.81 -4.71 -11.19
CA ASP A 271 11.46 -4.76 -12.49
C ASP A 271 10.54 -5.51 -13.45
N PRO A 272 9.97 -4.88 -14.50
CA PRO A 272 9.08 -5.56 -15.44
C PRO A 272 9.68 -6.79 -16.12
N ALA A 273 11.01 -6.91 -16.17
CA ALA A 273 11.70 -8.07 -16.75
C ALA A 273 11.78 -9.27 -15.79
N LYS A 274 11.61 -9.05 -14.48
CA LYS A 274 11.77 -10.08 -13.43
C LYS A 274 10.49 -10.32 -12.63
N THR A 275 9.71 -9.27 -12.45
CA THR A 275 8.49 -9.29 -11.65
C THR A 275 7.43 -10.09 -12.36
N LEU A 276 6.76 -10.96 -11.63
CA LEU A 276 5.66 -11.77 -12.16
C LEU A 276 4.37 -10.93 -12.26
N PRO A 277 3.49 -11.20 -13.24
CA PRO A 277 2.12 -10.73 -13.17
C PRO A 277 1.52 -11.14 -11.84
N THR A 278 1.04 -10.16 -11.06
CA THR A 278 0.56 -10.41 -9.70
C THR A 278 -0.81 -9.79 -9.50
N VAL A 279 -1.71 -10.54 -8.86
CA VAL A 279 -3.03 -10.08 -8.46
C VAL A 279 -3.23 -10.22 -6.95
N VAL A 280 -4.05 -9.35 -6.38
CA VAL A 280 -4.56 -9.46 -5.02
C VAL A 280 -6.02 -9.86 -5.11
N MET A 281 -6.33 -11.06 -4.69
CA MET A 281 -7.64 -11.67 -4.87
C MET A 281 -8.51 -11.51 -3.63
N ARG A 282 -9.81 -11.29 -3.84
CA ARG A 282 -10.81 -11.31 -2.77
C ARG A 282 -10.68 -12.58 -1.92
N ASN A 283 -10.75 -12.43 -0.60
CA ASN A 283 -10.47 -13.52 0.35
C ASN A 283 -11.39 -14.73 0.17
N GLU A 284 -12.66 -14.51 -0.15
CA GLU A 284 -13.63 -15.58 -0.38
C GLU A 284 -13.29 -16.42 -1.63
N ASP A 285 -12.84 -15.78 -2.72
CA ASP A 285 -12.41 -16.44 -3.94
C ASP A 285 -11.10 -17.20 -3.73
N TYR A 286 -10.13 -16.56 -3.09
CA TYR A 286 -8.84 -17.16 -2.75
C TYR A 286 -9.04 -18.38 -1.85
N GLY A 287 -9.85 -18.24 -0.79
CA GLY A 287 -10.15 -19.31 0.16
C GLY A 287 -10.88 -20.48 -0.48
N ARG A 288 -11.77 -20.23 -1.47
CA ARG A 288 -12.41 -21.31 -2.23
C ARG A 288 -11.38 -22.10 -3.03
N ILE A 289 -10.49 -21.44 -3.77
CA ILE A 289 -9.44 -22.12 -4.52
C ILE A 289 -8.55 -22.92 -3.57
N TRP A 290 -8.16 -22.32 -2.45
CA TRP A 290 -7.37 -22.99 -1.42
C TRP A 290 -8.04 -24.27 -0.92
N ARG A 291 -9.33 -24.22 -0.53
CA ARG A 291 -10.07 -25.42 -0.07
C ARG A 291 -10.15 -26.51 -1.13
N LEU A 292 -10.42 -26.14 -2.39
CA LEU A 292 -10.43 -27.09 -3.51
C LEU A 292 -9.07 -27.78 -3.68
N LEU A 293 -7.97 -27.02 -3.59
CA LEU A 293 -6.62 -27.57 -3.67
C LEU A 293 -6.29 -28.47 -2.45
N SER A 294 -6.75 -28.09 -1.25
CA SER A 294 -6.59 -28.91 -0.02
C SER A 294 -7.32 -30.25 -0.12
N ASP A 295 -8.44 -30.31 -0.84
CA ASP A 295 -9.18 -31.55 -1.12
C ASP A 295 -8.61 -32.32 -2.34
N ASN A 296 -7.41 -31.95 -2.80
CA ASN A 296 -6.72 -32.53 -3.96
C ASN A 296 -7.47 -32.37 -5.30
N ALA A 297 -8.39 -31.42 -5.41
CA ALA A 297 -9.05 -31.13 -6.67
C ALA A 297 -8.10 -30.44 -7.65
N ALA A 298 -8.17 -30.83 -8.93
CA ALA A 298 -7.46 -30.15 -10.00
C ALA A 298 -8.15 -28.81 -10.34
N VAL A 299 -7.60 -27.71 -9.84
CA VAL A 299 -8.09 -26.37 -10.13
C VAL A 299 -7.34 -25.79 -11.33
N LYS A 300 -8.09 -25.33 -12.34
CA LYS A 300 -7.55 -24.55 -13.46
C LYS A 300 -8.09 -23.14 -13.41
N LEU A 301 -7.19 -22.18 -13.59
CA LEU A 301 -7.50 -20.76 -13.60
C LEU A 301 -7.14 -20.18 -14.96
N GLU A 302 -7.89 -19.16 -15.36
CA GLU A 302 -7.67 -18.40 -16.57
C GLU A 302 -7.53 -16.91 -16.22
N PHE A 303 -6.58 -16.20 -16.83
CA PHE A 303 -6.39 -14.76 -16.68
C PHE A 303 -5.96 -14.09 -17.98
N ASP A 304 -6.42 -12.86 -18.21
CA ASP A 304 -5.92 -11.93 -19.25
C ASP A 304 -5.70 -10.57 -18.59
N ILE A 305 -4.44 -10.14 -18.49
CA ILE A 305 -4.03 -8.90 -17.80
C ILE A 305 -3.28 -8.02 -18.80
N ARG A 306 -3.80 -6.81 -19.03
CA ARG A 306 -3.22 -5.80 -19.92
C ARG A 306 -2.78 -4.59 -19.13
N ASN A 307 -1.46 -4.42 -19.05
CA ASN A 307 -0.82 -3.31 -18.35
C ASN A 307 0.04 -2.51 -19.33
N THR A 308 0.01 -1.18 -19.20
CA THR A 308 0.79 -0.26 -20.02
C THR A 308 1.75 0.54 -19.15
N TYR A 309 3.01 0.59 -19.57
CA TYR A 309 4.06 1.38 -18.94
C TYR A 309 4.29 2.69 -19.69
N TYR A 310 4.40 3.79 -18.96
CA TYR A 310 4.63 5.12 -19.48
C TYR A 310 6.07 5.55 -19.17
N LYS A 311 6.87 5.78 -20.22
CA LYS A 311 8.32 6.03 -20.12
C LYS A 311 8.68 7.35 -19.40
N LYS A 312 7.75 8.29 -19.28
CA LYS A 312 7.99 9.53 -18.53
C LYS A 312 8.07 9.21 -17.04
N LYS A 313 9.28 9.25 -16.48
CA LYS A 313 9.55 9.13 -15.04
C LYS A 313 9.28 10.43 -14.27
N LYS A 314 9.10 11.55 -15.00
CA LYS A 314 8.73 12.84 -14.43
C LYS A 314 7.22 13.03 -14.54
N THR A 315 6.58 13.23 -13.38
CA THR A 315 5.20 13.70 -13.23
C THR A 315 5.23 15.16 -12.85
#